data_AF-A0AAJ6ZZH1-F1
#
_entry.id   AF-A0AAJ6ZZH1-F1
#
_cell.length_a   1.000
_cell.length_b   1.000
_cell.length_c   1.000
_cell.angle_alpha   90.00
_cell.angle_beta   90.00
_cell.angle_gamma   90.00
#
_symmetry.space_group_name_H-M   'P 1'
#
loop_
_entity.id
_entity.type
_entity.pdbx_description
1 polymer ?
#
loop_
_entity_poly.entity_id
_entity_poly.type
_entity_poly.pdbx_seq_one_letter_code
_entity_poly.pdbx_strand_id
1 'polypeptide(L)'
;FINLQFKTNENPKESFIASPFSVLIPLAELALYTIGKSFAQITNVLNVTNKDEIRQGMRRLLDNFKLPKNVTLNLAQKIYANKQFELSDAFKRDTEVYFDAKAENLDFSQRAAAAKAINDWVSAQTNGLIPNLVDESLLSELTRLVLVNAIYFKGNWLRPFDPKITQKKDFYIAKDKNVTVDMMYQKGYFRYMENQALQIKALELLYKDRNYSLLCV
;
A
#
# COMPACT_ATOMS: atom_id res chain seq x y z
N PHE A 1 -6.05 -11.42 6.27
CA PHE A 1 -5.17 -12.39 6.95
C PHE A 1 -3.75 -11.87 7.11
N ILE A 2 -3.01 -11.55 6.03
CA ILE A 2 -1.60 -11.10 6.11
C ILE A 2 -1.41 -9.86 7.01
N ASN A 3 -2.11 -8.75 6.76
CA ASN A 3 -1.87 -7.50 7.52
C ASN A 3 -2.28 -7.54 9.00
N LEU A 4 -3.27 -8.38 9.34
CA LEU A 4 -3.72 -8.49 10.74
C LEU A 4 -2.69 -9.23 11.59
N GLN A 5 -2.02 -10.25 11.03
CA GLN A 5 -0.94 -10.98 11.72
C GLN A 5 0.31 -10.12 11.95
N PHE A 6 0.69 -9.28 10.98
CA PHE A 6 1.83 -8.37 11.13
C PHE A 6 1.63 -7.38 12.29
N LYS A 7 0.45 -6.74 12.38
CA LYS A 7 0.17 -5.80 13.49
C LYS A 7 0.19 -6.48 14.86
N THR A 8 -0.36 -7.68 14.98
CA THR A 8 -0.49 -8.35 16.29
C THR A 8 0.83 -8.84 16.85
N ASN A 9 1.82 -9.13 16.01
CA ASN A 9 3.04 -9.80 16.44
C ASN A 9 4.22 -8.86 16.72
N GLU A 10 4.33 -7.74 16.00
CA GLU A 10 5.52 -6.86 16.14
C GLU A 10 5.24 -5.63 17.00
N ASN A 11 4.18 -4.85 16.71
CA ASN A 11 3.92 -3.57 17.38
C ASN A 11 2.43 -3.43 17.80
N PRO A 12 1.96 -4.26 18.76
CA PRO A 12 0.54 -4.35 19.09
C PRO A 12 -0.07 -3.08 19.68
N LYS A 13 0.77 -2.16 20.18
CA LYS A 13 0.35 -0.92 20.85
C LYS A 13 0.47 0.32 19.96
N GLU A 14 0.94 0.16 18.73
CA GLU A 14 1.14 1.29 17.81
C GLU A 14 0.05 1.36 16.75
N SER A 15 -0.14 2.57 16.22
CA SER A 15 -1.00 2.76 15.06
C SER A 15 -0.28 2.18 13.83
N PHE A 16 -0.99 1.36 13.06
CA PHE A 16 -0.45 0.65 11.92
C PHE A 16 -1.40 0.78 10.73
N ILE A 17 -0.83 1.09 9.57
CA ILE A 17 -1.52 1.11 8.28
C ILE A 17 -0.70 0.30 7.29
N ALA A 18 -1.37 -0.54 6.52
CA ALA A 18 -0.77 -1.27 5.42
C ALA A 18 -1.82 -1.54 4.36
N SER A 19 -1.39 -1.62 3.11
CA SER A 19 -2.23 -2.02 1.99
C SER A 19 -1.87 -3.43 1.56
N PRO A 20 -2.71 -4.44 1.86
CA PRO A 20 -2.45 -5.80 1.41
C PRO A 20 -2.42 -5.85 -0.12
N PHE A 21 -3.33 -5.12 -0.77
CA PHE A 21 -3.42 -5.00 -2.23
C PHE A 21 -2.09 -4.54 -2.84
N SER A 22 -1.50 -3.47 -2.30
CA SER A 22 -0.29 -2.87 -2.85
C SER A 22 0.91 -3.81 -2.82
N VAL A 23 1.02 -4.64 -1.77
CA VAL A 23 2.14 -5.59 -1.59
C VAL A 23 2.03 -6.81 -2.53
N LEU A 24 0.82 -7.19 -2.96
CA LEU A 24 0.64 -8.31 -3.90
C LEU A 24 1.27 -8.03 -5.26
N ILE A 25 1.38 -6.76 -5.65
CA ILE A 25 1.81 -6.34 -6.99
C ILE A 25 3.30 -6.64 -7.23
N PRO A 26 4.26 -6.17 -6.40
CA PRO A 26 5.66 -6.53 -6.57
C PRO A 26 5.91 -8.04 -6.34
N LEU A 27 5.10 -8.72 -5.51
CA LEU A 27 5.18 -10.17 -5.36
C LEU A 27 4.76 -10.91 -6.64
N ALA A 28 3.68 -10.47 -7.28
CA ALA A 28 3.22 -10.99 -8.56
C ALA A 28 4.25 -10.74 -9.68
N GLU A 29 4.88 -9.57 -9.69
CA GLU A 29 5.95 -9.26 -10.63
C GLU A 29 7.17 -10.18 -10.44
N LEU A 30 7.62 -10.38 -9.20
CA LEU A 30 8.67 -11.35 -8.89
C LEU A 30 8.30 -12.76 -9.37
N ALA A 31 7.05 -13.19 -9.16
CA ALA A 31 6.60 -14.52 -9.55
C ALA A 31 6.78 -14.79 -11.05
N LEU A 32 6.70 -13.78 -11.92
CA LEU A 32 6.95 -13.97 -13.35
C LEU A 32 8.37 -14.45 -13.68
N TYR A 33 9.34 -14.17 -12.81
CA TYR A 33 10.76 -14.47 -13.05
C TYR A 33 11.37 -15.47 -12.06
N THR A 34 10.60 -15.91 -11.08
CA THR A 34 10.97 -17.06 -10.25
C THR A 34 10.62 -18.40 -10.93
N ILE A 35 11.25 -19.47 -10.46
CA ILE A 35 11.03 -20.85 -10.91
C ILE A 35 11.01 -21.82 -9.70
N GLY A 36 10.59 -23.05 -9.93
CA GLY A 36 10.65 -24.13 -8.94
C GLY A 36 9.89 -23.78 -7.64
N LYS A 37 10.55 -24.00 -6.49
CA LYS A 37 9.94 -23.79 -5.17
C LYS A 37 9.56 -22.33 -4.92
N SER A 38 10.39 -21.37 -5.33
CA SER A 38 10.10 -19.94 -5.15
C SER A 38 8.85 -19.52 -5.92
N PHE A 39 8.70 -19.99 -7.17
CA PHE A 39 7.49 -19.76 -7.94
C PHE A 39 6.26 -20.35 -7.23
N ALA A 40 6.33 -21.62 -6.83
CA ALA A 40 5.23 -22.31 -6.17
C ALA A 40 4.79 -21.65 -4.84
N GLN A 41 5.74 -21.15 -4.06
CA GLN A 41 5.43 -20.47 -2.80
C GLN A 41 4.72 -19.13 -3.04
N ILE A 42 5.21 -18.32 -3.98
CA ILE A 42 4.60 -17.02 -4.26
C ILE A 42 3.22 -17.22 -4.91
N THR A 43 3.08 -18.13 -5.87
CA THR A 43 1.80 -18.36 -6.56
C THR A 43 0.74 -18.93 -5.63
N ASN A 44 1.12 -19.74 -4.64
CA ASN A 44 0.21 -20.20 -3.58
C ASN A 44 -0.33 -19.04 -2.74
N VAL A 45 0.50 -18.06 -2.38
CA VAL A 45 0.07 -16.85 -1.66
C VAL A 45 -0.84 -15.98 -2.53
N LEU A 46 -0.53 -15.85 -3.82
CA LEU A 46 -1.32 -15.07 -4.79
C LEU A 46 -2.59 -15.78 -5.25
N ASN A 47 -2.75 -17.07 -4.95
CA ASN A 47 -3.82 -17.94 -5.43
C ASN A 47 -3.96 -17.94 -6.96
N VAL A 48 -2.84 -18.16 -7.65
CA VAL A 48 -2.73 -18.26 -9.12
C VAL A 48 -1.96 -19.51 -9.51
N THR A 49 -2.14 -20.01 -10.73
CA THR A 49 -1.52 -21.28 -11.15
C THR A 49 -0.33 -21.10 -12.08
N ASN A 50 -0.29 -20.03 -12.88
CA ASN A 50 0.71 -19.84 -13.92
C ASN A 50 1.03 -18.35 -14.19
N LYS A 51 2.05 -18.11 -15.01
CA LYS A 51 2.54 -16.75 -15.32
C LYS A 51 1.57 -15.92 -16.16
N ASP A 52 0.74 -16.55 -16.98
CA ASP A 52 -0.22 -15.82 -17.81
C ASP A 52 -1.43 -15.34 -17.00
N GLU A 53 -1.87 -16.13 -16.01
CA GLU A 53 -2.83 -15.69 -15.00
C GLU A 53 -2.32 -14.47 -14.22
N ILE A 54 -1.02 -14.47 -13.86
CA ILE A 54 -0.40 -13.32 -13.19
C ILE A 54 -0.47 -12.07 -14.09
N ARG A 55 0.04 -12.17 -15.33
CA ARG A 55 0.06 -11.04 -16.29
C ARG A 55 -1.34 -10.47 -16.52
N GLN A 56 -2.29 -11.31 -16.88
CA GLN A 56 -3.66 -10.87 -17.20
C GLN A 56 -4.44 -10.45 -15.95
N GLY A 57 -4.19 -11.12 -14.82
CA GLY A 57 -4.79 -10.78 -13.52
C GLY A 57 -4.35 -9.39 -13.06
N MET A 58 -3.05 -9.13 -13.05
CA MET A 58 -2.51 -7.85 -12.59
C MET A 58 -2.90 -6.69 -13.50
N ARG A 59 -2.85 -6.87 -14.84
CA ARG A 59 -3.33 -5.85 -15.79
C ARG A 59 -4.78 -5.47 -15.54
N ARG A 60 -5.67 -6.47 -15.42
CA ARG A 60 -7.09 -6.23 -15.12
C ARG A 60 -7.29 -5.57 -13.77
N LEU A 61 -6.55 -5.99 -12.74
CA LEU A 61 -6.63 -5.40 -11.41
C LEU A 61 -6.24 -3.92 -11.45
N LEU A 62 -5.12 -3.58 -12.09
CA LEU A 62 -4.64 -2.19 -12.20
C LEU A 62 -5.55 -1.31 -13.06
N ASP A 63 -6.12 -1.83 -14.14
CA ASP A 63 -7.07 -1.08 -14.96
C ASP A 63 -8.37 -0.78 -14.21
N ASN A 64 -8.87 -1.71 -13.42
CA ASN A 64 -10.00 -1.48 -12.52
C ASN A 64 -9.65 -0.54 -11.36
N PHE A 65 -8.37 -0.41 -11.04
CA PHE A 65 -7.86 0.47 -9.98
C PHE A 65 -7.70 1.94 -10.44
N LYS A 66 -7.72 2.21 -11.76
CA LYS A 66 -7.66 3.57 -12.30
C LYS A 66 -8.94 4.34 -11.94
N LEU A 67 -8.78 5.31 -11.05
CA LEU A 67 -9.86 5.93 -10.28
C LEU A 67 -10.78 6.90 -11.04
N PRO A 68 -12.02 7.09 -10.53
CA PRO A 68 -12.88 8.24 -10.83
C PRO A 68 -12.37 9.57 -10.22
N LYS A 69 -12.81 10.70 -10.81
CA LYS A 69 -12.31 12.08 -10.58
C LYS A 69 -12.28 12.62 -9.13
N ASN A 70 -12.87 11.94 -8.13
CA ASN A 70 -13.10 12.50 -6.79
C ASN A 70 -12.28 11.87 -5.65
N VAL A 71 -11.41 10.91 -5.98
CA VAL A 71 -10.46 10.29 -5.06
C VAL A 71 -9.07 10.38 -5.70
N THR A 72 -8.06 10.67 -4.88
CA THR A 72 -6.65 10.54 -5.25
C THR A 72 -6.14 9.24 -4.67
N LEU A 73 -5.75 8.32 -5.54
CA LEU A 73 -5.10 7.07 -5.18
C LEU A 73 -3.89 6.92 -6.06
N ASN A 74 -2.74 7.11 -5.47
CA ASN A 74 -1.46 6.93 -6.15
C ASN A 74 -0.90 5.62 -5.65
N LEU A 75 -0.94 4.62 -6.52
CA LEU A 75 -0.18 3.39 -6.36
C LEU A 75 1.12 3.57 -7.13
N ALA A 76 2.23 3.47 -6.42
CA ALA A 76 3.55 3.61 -6.98
C ALA A 76 4.36 2.38 -6.67
N GLN A 77 4.85 1.73 -7.71
CA GLN A 77 5.85 0.69 -7.56
C GLN A 77 7.01 0.86 -8.54
N LYS A 78 8.19 0.45 -8.10
CA LYS A 78 9.40 0.48 -8.91
C LYS A 78 10.38 -0.57 -8.42
N ILE A 79 11.09 -1.16 -9.37
CA ILE A 79 12.16 -2.11 -9.10
C ILE A 79 13.50 -1.43 -9.38
N TYR A 80 14.40 -1.49 -8.41
CA TYR A 80 15.79 -1.08 -8.57
C TYR A 80 16.68 -2.31 -8.50
N ALA A 81 17.33 -2.64 -9.62
CA ALA A 81 18.32 -3.69 -9.69
C ALA A 81 19.73 -3.12 -9.55
N ASN A 82 20.66 -3.90 -9.00
CA ASN A 82 22.04 -3.46 -8.88
C ASN A 82 22.63 -3.22 -10.29
N LYS A 83 23.35 -2.12 -10.47
CA LYS A 83 23.97 -1.74 -11.76
C LYS A 83 24.86 -2.82 -12.40
N GLN A 84 25.36 -3.76 -11.62
CA GLN A 84 26.19 -4.87 -12.09
C GLN A 84 25.41 -5.95 -12.87
N PHE A 85 24.08 -5.93 -12.82
CA PHE A 85 23.22 -6.91 -13.47
C PHE A 85 22.40 -6.25 -14.56
N GLU A 86 22.49 -6.79 -15.77
CA GLU A 86 21.65 -6.34 -16.87
C GLU A 86 20.23 -6.89 -16.72
N LEU A 87 19.26 -5.99 -16.64
CA LEU A 87 17.84 -6.36 -16.68
C LEU A 87 17.46 -6.78 -18.10
N SER A 88 16.85 -7.96 -18.24
CA SER A 88 16.38 -8.42 -19.55
C SER A 88 15.27 -7.53 -20.11
N ASP A 89 15.21 -7.38 -21.43
CA ASP A 89 14.18 -6.55 -22.07
C ASP A 89 12.78 -7.13 -21.86
N ALA A 90 12.67 -8.46 -21.79
CA ALA A 90 11.42 -9.12 -21.41
C ALA A 90 10.94 -8.67 -20.02
N PHE A 91 11.85 -8.58 -19.02
CA PHE A 91 11.54 -8.10 -17.68
C PHE A 91 11.00 -6.68 -17.70
N LYS A 92 11.76 -5.74 -18.28
CA LYS A 92 11.37 -4.33 -18.37
C LYS A 92 10.01 -4.16 -19.06
N ARG A 93 9.80 -4.89 -20.16
CA ARG A 93 8.54 -4.87 -20.93
C ARG A 93 7.38 -5.41 -20.11
N ASP A 94 7.53 -6.55 -19.44
CA ASP A 94 6.46 -7.13 -18.62
C ASP A 94 6.14 -6.22 -17.42
N THR A 95 7.15 -5.62 -16.77
CA THR A 95 7.00 -4.59 -15.71
C THR A 95 6.18 -3.40 -16.18
N GLU A 96 6.46 -2.86 -17.36
CA GLU A 96 5.74 -1.71 -17.91
C GLU A 96 4.31 -2.07 -18.32
N VAL A 97 4.14 -3.15 -19.09
CA VAL A 97 2.85 -3.52 -19.71
C VAL A 97 1.84 -4.03 -18.69
N TYR A 98 2.26 -4.90 -17.76
CA TYR A 98 1.34 -5.59 -16.85
C TYR A 98 1.26 -4.96 -15.46
N PHE A 99 2.23 -4.14 -15.07
CA PHE A 99 2.30 -3.57 -13.72
C PHE A 99 2.27 -2.03 -13.65
N ASP A 100 2.18 -1.32 -14.79
CA ASP A 100 2.25 0.15 -14.87
C ASP A 100 3.47 0.72 -14.13
N ALA A 101 4.60 0.02 -14.23
CA ALA A 101 5.78 0.27 -13.42
C ALA A 101 7.06 0.37 -14.25
N LYS A 102 8.17 0.67 -13.58
CA LYS A 102 9.50 0.67 -14.20
C LYS A 102 10.47 -0.18 -13.41
N ALA A 103 11.41 -0.77 -14.13
CA ALA A 103 12.57 -1.44 -13.58
C ALA A 103 13.83 -0.74 -14.09
N GLU A 104 14.69 -0.31 -13.18
CA GLU A 104 15.91 0.45 -13.51
C GLU A 104 17.09 -0.07 -12.72
N ASN A 105 18.29 0.19 -13.23
CA ASN A 105 19.52 -0.10 -12.53
C ASN A 105 19.92 1.06 -11.62
N LEU A 106 20.46 0.74 -10.43
CA LEU A 106 20.95 1.70 -9.45
C LEU A 106 22.28 1.25 -8.85
N ASP A 107 23.16 2.20 -8.57
CA ASP A 107 24.46 1.93 -7.96
C ASP A 107 24.36 1.82 -6.43
N PHE A 108 24.16 0.62 -5.91
CA PHE A 108 24.08 0.41 -4.47
C PHE A 108 25.43 0.51 -3.73
N SER A 109 26.56 0.61 -4.45
CA SER A 109 27.84 0.94 -3.78
C SER A 109 27.85 2.39 -3.25
N GLN A 110 27.07 3.27 -3.90
CA GLN A 110 26.86 4.66 -3.48
C GLN A 110 25.61 4.76 -2.59
N ARG A 111 25.66 4.15 -1.40
CA ARG A 111 24.50 3.96 -0.49
C ARG A 111 23.65 5.22 -0.29
N ALA A 112 24.28 6.34 0.06
CA ALA A 112 23.60 7.62 0.28
C ALA A 112 22.84 8.10 -0.97
N ALA A 113 23.50 8.05 -2.13
CA ALA A 113 22.91 8.47 -3.40
C ALA A 113 21.78 7.52 -3.84
N ALA A 114 21.95 6.21 -3.63
CA ALA A 114 20.94 5.21 -3.93
C ALA A 114 19.68 5.38 -3.06
N ALA A 115 19.86 5.53 -1.74
CA ALA A 115 18.75 5.80 -0.82
C ALA A 115 18.03 7.10 -1.18
N LYS A 116 18.79 8.17 -1.47
CA LYS A 116 18.22 9.45 -1.92
C LYS A 116 17.41 9.29 -3.21
N ALA A 117 17.93 8.59 -4.22
CA ALA A 117 17.23 8.39 -5.48
C ALA A 117 15.91 7.63 -5.31
N ILE A 118 15.89 6.61 -4.43
CA ILE A 118 14.66 5.87 -4.09
C ILE A 118 13.67 6.80 -3.36
N ASN A 119 14.13 7.51 -2.33
CA ASN A 119 13.31 8.39 -1.51
C ASN A 119 12.73 9.58 -2.29
N ASP A 120 13.53 10.23 -3.13
CA ASP A 120 13.08 11.32 -4.00
C ASP A 120 11.96 10.83 -4.94
N TRP A 121 12.12 9.63 -5.51
CA TRP A 121 11.12 9.04 -6.38
C TRP A 121 9.82 8.73 -5.61
N VAL A 122 9.91 8.06 -4.45
CA VAL A 122 8.73 7.74 -3.61
C VAL A 122 8.02 9.01 -3.15
N SER A 123 8.77 10.02 -2.72
CA SER A 123 8.26 11.32 -2.29
C SER A 123 7.47 11.98 -3.41
N ALA A 124 8.01 12.00 -4.64
CA ALA A 124 7.31 12.54 -5.80
C ALA A 124 6.00 11.78 -6.11
N GLN A 125 5.99 10.44 -6.00
CA GLN A 125 4.78 9.65 -6.24
C GLN A 125 3.70 9.81 -5.16
N THR A 126 4.10 10.20 -3.94
CA THR A 126 3.24 10.30 -2.77
C THR A 126 2.93 11.74 -2.37
N ASN A 127 3.17 12.71 -3.27
CA ASN A 127 2.97 14.14 -3.01
C ASN A 127 3.74 14.65 -1.77
N GLY A 128 4.95 14.13 -1.55
CA GLY A 128 5.81 14.51 -0.43
C GLY A 128 5.47 13.86 0.91
N LEU A 129 4.47 12.98 0.98
CA LEU A 129 4.00 12.41 2.23
C LEU A 129 4.86 11.25 2.74
N ILE A 130 5.58 10.58 1.85
CA ILE A 130 6.54 9.52 2.21
C ILE A 130 7.95 9.96 1.74
N PRO A 131 8.61 10.89 2.46
CA PRO A 131 9.88 11.46 2.03
C PRO A 131 11.08 10.56 2.32
N ASN A 132 10.99 9.66 3.30
CA ASN A 132 12.10 8.81 3.76
C ASN A 132 11.60 7.37 3.92
N LEU A 133 11.56 6.62 2.83
CA LEU A 133 11.14 5.22 2.84
C LEU A 133 12.31 4.29 3.17
N VAL A 134 13.50 4.56 2.60
CA VAL A 134 14.69 3.72 2.71
C VAL A 134 15.80 4.51 3.38
N ASP A 135 16.36 3.95 4.45
CA ASP A 135 17.57 4.44 5.08
C ASP A 135 18.81 3.87 4.35
N GLU A 136 19.88 4.66 4.24
CA GLU A 136 21.10 4.23 3.56
C GLU A 136 21.80 3.03 4.24
N SER A 137 21.56 2.82 5.54
CA SER A 137 22.07 1.65 6.28
C SER A 137 21.46 0.34 5.83
N LEU A 138 20.29 0.38 5.18
CA LEU A 138 19.63 -0.81 4.60
C LEU A 138 20.23 -1.22 3.26
N LEU A 139 21.09 -0.39 2.67
CA LEU A 139 21.71 -0.62 1.38
C LEU A 139 23.18 -0.98 1.54
N SER A 140 23.68 -1.81 0.64
CA SER A 140 25.11 -2.14 0.53
C SER A 140 25.46 -2.50 -0.92
N GLU A 141 26.74 -2.61 -1.21
CA GLU A 141 27.20 -3.13 -2.51
C GLU A 141 26.67 -4.55 -2.83
N LEU A 142 26.32 -5.32 -1.81
CA LEU A 142 25.73 -6.65 -1.94
C LEU A 142 24.22 -6.61 -2.23
N THR A 143 23.55 -5.46 -2.07
CA THR A 143 22.14 -5.31 -2.43
C THR A 143 21.97 -5.59 -3.91
N ARG A 144 21.11 -6.56 -4.25
CA ARG A 144 20.89 -7.00 -5.65
C ARG A 144 19.62 -6.44 -6.27
N LEU A 145 18.56 -6.35 -5.48
CA LEU A 145 17.25 -5.92 -5.92
C LEU A 145 16.55 -5.21 -4.76
N VAL A 146 15.92 -4.07 -5.03
CA VAL A 146 15.04 -3.37 -4.09
C VAL A 146 13.68 -3.22 -4.76
N LEU A 147 12.64 -3.75 -4.09
CA LEU A 147 11.25 -3.62 -4.50
C LEU A 147 10.64 -2.47 -3.73
N VAL A 148 10.30 -1.40 -4.43
CA VAL A 148 9.72 -0.21 -3.82
C VAL A 148 8.24 -0.21 -4.12
N ASN A 149 7.43 -0.10 -3.07
CA ASN A 149 5.98 -0.02 -3.17
C ASN A 149 5.46 1.03 -2.19
N ALA A 150 4.66 1.96 -2.70
CA ALA A 150 4.04 3.03 -1.94
C ALA A 150 2.61 3.23 -2.42
N ILE A 151 1.71 3.46 -1.48
CA ILE A 151 0.31 3.75 -1.77
C ILE A 151 -0.13 4.97 -0.98
N TYR A 152 -0.76 5.90 -1.68
CA TYR A 152 -1.34 7.09 -1.09
C TYR A 152 -2.83 7.13 -1.44
N PHE A 153 -3.68 7.32 -0.44
CA PHE A 153 -5.12 7.46 -0.62
C PHE A 153 -5.60 8.75 0.03
N LYS A 154 -6.36 9.55 -0.71
CA LYS A 154 -7.11 10.71 -0.22
C LYS A 154 -8.42 10.84 -0.98
N GLY A 155 -9.53 10.66 -0.29
CA GLY A 155 -10.86 10.79 -0.87
C GLY A 155 -11.67 11.90 -0.23
N ASN A 156 -12.56 12.52 -1.00
CA ASN A 156 -13.60 13.38 -0.44
C ASN A 156 -14.77 12.52 0.01
N TRP A 157 -15.28 12.75 1.22
CA TRP A 157 -16.49 12.07 1.70
C TRP A 157 -17.68 12.35 0.79
N LEU A 158 -18.57 11.36 0.62
CA LEU A 158 -19.88 11.58 -0.01
C LEU A 158 -20.72 12.57 0.81
N ARG A 159 -20.60 12.49 2.14
CA ARG A 159 -21.19 13.41 3.11
C ARG A 159 -20.09 13.98 4.01
N PRO A 160 -19.60 15.19 3.74
CA PRO A 160 -18.48 15.77 4.47
C PRO A 160 -18.87 16.13 5.91
N PHE A 161 -17.89 16.08 6.80
CA PHE A 161 -18.00 16.64 8.14
C PHE A 161 -17.88 18.17 8.07
N ASP A 162 -18.68 18.89 8.85
CA ASP A 162 -18.54 20.33 9.00
C ASP A 162 -17.36 20.63 9.95
N PRO A 163 -16.28 21.29 9.49
CA PRO A 163 -15.15 21.63 10.35
C PRO A 163 -15.55 22.46 11.57
N LYS A 164 -16.62 23.27 11.49
CA LYS A 164 -17.09 24.11 12.60
C LYS A 164 -17.67 23.30 13.77
N ILE A 165 -18.07 22.05 13.52
CA ILE A 165 -18.64 21.15 14.52
C ILE A 165 -17.58 20.19 15.07
N THR A 166 -16.36 20.22 14.52
CA THR A 166 -15.23 19.46 15.08
C THR A 166 -14.86 20.05 16.44
N GLN A 167 -14.77 19.19 17.46
CA GLN A 167 -14.53 19.60 18.84
C GLN A 167 -13.46 18.73 19.50
N LYS A 168 -12.72 19.31 20.44
CA LYS A 168 -11.82 18.57 21.32
C LYS A 168 -12.64 17.60 22.18
N LYS A 169 -12.33 16.30 22.10
CA LYS A 169 -12.97 15.22 22.88
C LYS A 169 -11.91 14.22 23.35
N ASP A 170 -12.23 13.52 24.43
CA ASP A 170 -11.38 12.44 24.94
C ASP A 170 -11.48 11.19 24.07
N PHE A 171 -10.32 10.62 23.74
CA PHE A 171 -10.16 9.32 23.09
C PHE A 171 -9.42 8.39 24.05
N TYR A 172 -10.06 7.28 24.43
CA TYR A 172 -9.53 6.33 25.40
C TYR A 172 -8.61 5.33 24.69
N ILE A 173 -7.30 5.43 24.92
CA ILE A 173 -6.29 4.50 24.39
C ILE A 173 -6.05 3.31 25.32
N ALA A 174 -6.49 3.41 26.58
CA ALA A 174 -6.59 2.30 27.54
C ALA A 174 -7.66 2.65 28.59
N LYS A 175 -8.01 1.69 29.44
CA LYS A 175 -9.04 1.84 30.49
C LYS A 175 -8.89 3.13 31.31
N ASP A 176 -7.67 3.46 31.69
CA ASP A 176 -7.34 4.61 32.56
C ASP A 176 -6.45 5.65 31.86
N LYS A 177 -6.38 5.62 30.52
CA LYS A 177 -5.55 6.54 29.74
C LYS A 177 -6.31 7.10 28.56
N ASN A 178 -6.49 8.41 28.54
CA ASN A 178 -7.07 9.13 27.41
C ASN A 178 -6.08 10.13 26.82
N VAL A 179 -6.39 10.56 25.61
CA VAL A 179 -5.77 11.70 24.94
C VAL A 179 -6.87 12.56 24.35
N THR A 180 -6.69 13.88 24.28
CA THR A 180 -7.65 14.77 23.64
C THR A 180 -7.39 14.81 22.14
N VAL A 181 -8.42 14.61 21.32
CA VAL A 181 -8.36 14.62 19.86
C VAL A 181 -9.36 15.60 19.26
N ASP A 182 -9.13 16.03 18.02
CA ASP A 182 -10.14 16.75 17.22
C ASP A 182 -11.17 15.75 16.68
N MET A 183 -12.29 15.63 17.37
CA MET A 183 -13.34 14.68 17.01
C MET A 183 -14.30 15.30 16.00
N MET A 184 -14.28 14.79 14.78
CA MET A 184 -15.25 15.14 13.74
C MET A 184 -16.64 14.61 14.10
N TYR A 185 -17.70 15.36 13.78
CA TYR A 185 -19.08 14.97 14.07
C TYR A 185 -20.01 15.20 12.89
N GLN A 186 -20.89 14.23 12.63
CA GLN A 186 -22.04 14.40 11.76
C GLN A 186 -23.17 13.44 12.18
N LYS A 187 -24.39 13.73 11.74
CA LYS A 187 -25.56 12.87 11.94
C LYS A 187 -26.24 12.62 10.59
N GLY A 188 -26.59 11.38 10.31
CA GLY A 188 -27.25 11.00 9.06
C GLY A 188 -27.49 9.50 8.97
N TYR A 189 -28.07 9.08 7.84
CA TYR A 189 -28.30 7.67 7.54
C TYR A 189 -27.05 7.03 6.94
N PHE A 190 -26.48 6.05 7.62
CA PHE A 190 -25.31 5.29 7.17
C PHE A 190 -25.64 3.80 7.18
N ARG A 191 -24.88 3.02 6.41
CA ARG A 191 -24.88 1.58 6.61
C ARG A 191 -24.16 1.30 7.93
N TYR A 192 -24.86 0.59 8.81
CA TYR A 192 -24.44 0.29 10.17
C TYR A 192 -24.80 -1.15 10.48
N MET A 193 -23.94 -1.82 11.24
CA MET A 193 -24.25 -3.12 11.81
C MET A 193 -23.71 -3.24 13.23
N GLU A 194 -24.37 -4.08 14.02
CA GLU A 194 -23.94 -4.42 15.38
C GLU A 194 -23.99 -5.93 15.53
N ASN A 195 -22.93 -6.50 16.08
CA ASN A 195 -22.86 -7.92 16.38
C ASN A 195 -22.56 -8.09 17.86
N GLN A 196 -23.58 -8.52 18.60
CA GLN A 196 -23.49 -8.71 20.06
C GLN A 196 -22.53 -9.85 20.44
N ALA A 197 -22.51 -10.94 19.69
CA ALA A 197 -21.65 -12.09 19.96
C ALA A 197 -20.16 -11.73 19.82
N LEU A 198 -19.83 -10.86 18.87
CA LEU A 198 -18.47 -10.36 18.65
C LEU A 198 -18.17 -9.06 19.41
N GLN A 199 -19.18 -8.45 20.05
CA GLN A 199 -19.09 -7.14 20.71
C GLN A 199 -18.55 -6.01 19.81
N ILE A 200 -18.91 -6.01 18.53
CA ILE A 200 -18.46 -5.00 17.56
C ILE A 200 -19.63 -4.16 17.02
N LYS A 201 -19.30 -2.92 16.63
CA LYS A 201 -20.18 -2.00 15.91
C LYS A 201 -19.43 -1.52 14.68
N ALA A 202 -20.01 -1.72 13.50
CA ALA A 202 -19.38 -1.28 12.27
C ALA A 202 -20.21 -0.21 11.54
N LEU A 203 -19.52 0.75 10.95
CA LEU A 203 -20.09 1.87 10.21
C LEU A 203 -19.35 2.04 8.88
N GLU A 204 -20.10 2.17 7.79
CA GLU A 204 -19.54 2.45 6.46
C GLU A 204 -19.69 3.93 6.10
N LEU A 205 -18.57 4.60 5.81
CA LEU A 205 -18.50 5.97 5.33
C LEU A 205 -18.07 5.99 3.86
N LEU A 206 -19.00 6.31 2.96
CA LEU A 206 -18.73 6.36 1.51
C LEU A 206 -17.92 7.60 1.13
N TYR A 207 -16.99 7.42 0.19
CA TYR A 207 -16.37 8.53 -0.55
C TYR A 207 -17.29 8.98 -1.70
N LYS A 208 -17.02 10.17 -2.25
CA LYS A 208 -17.89 10.87 -3.21
C LYS A 208 -18.10 10.09 -4.51
N ASP A 209 -17.16 9.22 -4.89
CA ASP A 209 -17.29 8.35 -6.06
C ASP A 209 -18.18 7.12 -5.83
N ARG A 210 -18.53 6.81 -4.58
CA ARG A 210 -19.30 5.64 -4.14
C ARG A 210 -18.68 4.28 -4.47
N ASN A 211 -17.46 4.26 -5.00
CA ASN A 211 -16.70 3.05 -5.28
C ASN A 211 -15.78 2.68 -4.10
N TYR A 212 -15.46 3.65 -3.25
CA TYR A 212 -14.69 3.45 -2.03
C TYR A 212 -15.50 3.80 -0.79
N SER A 213 -15.21 3.10 0.30
CA SER A 213 -15.68 3.43 1.63
C SER A 213 -14.59 3.24 2.67
N LEU A 214 -14.70 3.98 3.78
CA LEU A 214 -14.02 3.66 5.02
C LEU A 214 -14.96 2.83 5.87
N LEU A 215 -14.53 1.62 6.24
CA LEU A 215 -15.22 0.78 7.21
C LEU A 215 -14.55 0.99 8.58
N CYS A 216 -15.31 1.51 9.53
CA CYS A 216 -14.92 1.58 10.95
C CYS A 216 -15.54 0.38 11.66
N VAL A 217 -14.77 -0.38 12.46
CA VAL A 217 -15.20 -1.57 13.20
C VAL A 217 -14.69 -1.50 14.64
#